data_AF-A0A8T4P8D6-F1
#
_entry.id   AF-A0A8T4P8D6-F1
#
_cell.length_a   1.000
_cell.length_b   1.000
_cell.length_c   1.000
_cell.angle_alpha   90.00
_cell.angle_beta   90.00
_cell.angle_gamma   90.00
#
_symmetry.space_group_name_H-M   'P 1'
#
loop_
_entity.id
_entity.type
_entity.pdbx_description
1 polymer ?
#
loop_
_entity_poly.entity_id
_entity_poly.type
_entity_poly.pdbx_seq_one_letter_code
_entity_poly.pdbx_strand_id
1 'polypeptide(L)'
;MPKKKDSGVSIEDAFADDEDIEYAKSKPRKIIPKKEIKEKISDSDDDEQITIKLSKPIAEIKKGDKIKVDSLTLEVDSHYVLIDHGSTKEMTIELFDPKTDKDYQIRYFSDQVENSIEVYKLEEIVYKKFNVKRIE
;
A
#
# COMPACT_ATOMS: atom_id res chain seq x y z
N MET A 1 -59.27 33.26 -0.57
CA MET A 1 -58.20 32.53 -1.30
C MET A 1 -57.46 33.53 -2.18
N PRO A 2 -56.15 33.71 -1.95
CA PRO A 2 -55.20 33.49 -3.04
C PRO A 2 -53.94 32.71 -2.58
N LYS A 3 -53.36 31.97 -3.52
CA LYS A 3 -52.28 31.00 -3.33
C LYS A 3 -50.92 31.69 -3.12
N LYS A 4 -50.16 31.25 -2.10
CA LYS A 4 -48.71 31.49 -2.00
C LYS A 4 -48.01 30.80 -3.18
N LYS A 5 -47.18 31.53 -3.92
CA LYS A 5 -46.24 30.95 -4.88
C LYS A 5 -44.91 30.73 -4.15
N ASP A 6 -44.45 29.49 -4.16
CA ASP A 6 -43.10 29.09 -3.77
C ASP A 6 -42.07 29.84 -4.61
N SER A 7 -41.15 30.54 -3.95
CA SER A 7 -39.95 31.11 -4.54
C SER A 7 -38.85 30.05 -4.52
N GLY A 8 -38.96 29.07 -5.42
CA GLY A 8 -37.84 28.20 -5.76
C GLY A 8 -36.97 28.94 -6.78
N VAL A 9 -35.71 29.20 -6.44
CA VAL A 9 -34.72 29.67 -7.41
C VAL A 9 -34.47 28.51 -8.39
N SER A 10 -34.83 28.71 -9.65
CA SER A 10 -34.62 27.74 -10.72
C SER A 10 -33.12 27.53 -10.96
N ILE A 11 -32.72 26.28 -11.15
CA ILE A 11 -31.32 25.89 -11.34
C ILE A 11 -30.69 26.59 -12.55
N GLU A 12 -31.49 27.00 -13.55
CA GLU A 12 -31.00 27.74 -14.71
C GLU A 12 -30.53 29.18 -14.39
N ASP A 13 -30.99 29.77 -13.28
CA ASP A 13 -30.61 31.13 -12.84
C ASP A 13 -29.30 31.13 -12.02
N ALA A 14 -28.87 29.96 -11.54
CA ALA A 14 -27.63 29.79 -10.76
C ALA A 14 -26.37 29.63 -11.63
N PHE A 15 -26.53 29.44 -12.96
CA PHE A 15 -25.41 29.27 -13.90
C PHE A 15 -25.30 30.40 -14.92
N ALA A 16 -26.14 31.44 -14.82
CA ALA A 16 -26.15 32.55 -15.79
C ALA A 16 -25.08 33.62 -15.52
N ASP A 17 -24.29 33.50 -14.44
CA ASP A 17 -23.28 34.50 -14.03
C ASP A 17 -21.84 33.95 -14.01
N ASP A 18 -21.62 32.74 -14.55
CA ASP A 18 -20.29 32.09 -14.60
C ASP A 18 -19.46 32.49 -15.85
N GLU A 19 -19.98 33.36 -16.73
CA GLU A 19 -19.25 33.78 -17.94
C GLU A 19 -18.12 34.80 -17.69
N ASP A 20 -18.00 35.36 -16.49
CA ASP A 20 -16.98 36.38 -16.15
C ASP A 20 -15.96 35.94 -15.06
N ILE A 21 -15.75 34.63 -14.89
CA ILE A 21 -14.66 34.13 -14.03
C ILE A 21 -13.38 33.98 -14.88
N GLU A 22 -12.56 35.04 -14.92
CA GLU A 22 -11.19 34.94 -15.44
C GLU A 22 -10.34 34.01 -14.57
N TYR A 23 -10.18 32.76 -15.01
CA TYR A 23 -9.23 31.83 -14.41
C TYR A 23 -7.79 32.36 -14.55
N ALA A 24 -7.20 32.76 -13.42
CA ALA A 24 -5.80 33.18 -13.38
C ALA A 24 -4.89 32.07 -13.92
N LYS A 25 -4.08 32.39 -14.93
CA LYS A 25 -3.10 31.46 -15.52
C LYS A 25 -2.15 30.94 -14.44
N SER A 26 -2.19 29.63 -14.20
CA SER A 26 -1.32 28.93 -13.25
C SER A 26 0.15 29.18 -13.57
N LYS A 27 0.94 29.59 -12.58
CA LYS A 27 2.38 29.76 -12.72
C LYS A 27 3.03 28.41 -13.09
N PRO A 28 4.03 28.39 -14.01
CA PRO A 28 4.75 27.15 -14.30
C PRO A 28 5.50 26.66 -13.07
N ARG A 29 5.33 25.37 -12.75
CA ARG A 29 6.03 24.69 -11.66
C ARG A 29 7.53 24.65 -11.98
N LYS A 30 8.37 25.18 -11.09
CA LYS A 30 9.83 25.04 -11.20
C LYS A 30 10.18 23.54 -11.20
N ILE A 31 10.69 23.06 -12.32
CA ILE A 31 11.29 21.73 -12.43
C ILE A 31 12.64 21.82 -11.71
N ILE A 32 12.75 21.17 -10.56
CA ILE A 32 14.02 21.02 -9.85
C ILE A 32 14.79 19.93 -10.60
N PRO A 33 16.01 20.21 -11.12
CA PRO A 33 16.82 19.21 -11.79
C PRO A 33 17.24 18.10 -10.81
N LYS A 34 17.09 16.86 -11.27
CA LYS A 34 17.14 15.58 -10.56
C LYS A 34 18.56 15.13 -10.15
N LYS A 35 19.39 16.02 -9.58
CA LYS A 35 20.84 15.72 -9.42
C LYS A 35 21.43 15.78 -8.00
N GLU A 36 20.68 16.17 -6.97
CA GLU A 36 21.26 16.28 -5.61
C GLU A 36 20.33 15.71 -4.53
N ILE A 37 19.99 14.42 -4.67
CA ILE A 37 19.59 13.58 -3.53
C ILE A 37 20.46 12.31 -3.63
N LYS A 38 21.76 12.52 -3.49
CA LYS A 38 22.76 11.49 -3.24
C LYS A 38 23.49 11.93 -1.99
N GLU A 39 22.94 11.64 -0.82
CA GLU A 39 23.72 11.45 0.40
C GLU A 39 22.78 11.02 1.53
N LYS A 40 23.04 9.83 2.05
CA LYS A 40 22.31 9.08 3.10
C LYS A 40 21.14 8.22 2.63
N ILE A 41 21.36 7.42 1.60
CA ILE A 41 20.84 6.05 1.63
C ILE A 41 22.08 5.20 1.88
N SER A 42 22.21 4.67 3.09
CA SER A 42 23.15 3.59 3.37
C SER A 42 22.60 2.35 2.68
N ASP A 43 22.78 2.30 1.36
CA ASP A 43 22.52 1.14 0.51
C ASP A 43 23.54 0.06 0.84
N SER A 44 23.26 -0.69 1.89
CA SER A 44 23.98 -1.91 2.26
C SER A 44 22.97 -2.92 2.82
N ASP A 45 21.81 -3.01 2.15
CA ASP A 45 20.95 -4.17 2.28
C ASP A 45 21.34 -5.08 1.12
N ASP A 46 22.25 -6.02 1.38
CA ASP A 46 22.48 -7.15 0.51
C ASP A 46 21.12 -7.71 0.08
N ASP A 47 20.83 -7.72 -1.22
CA ASP A 47 19.69 -8.42 -1.83
C ASP A 47 19.87 -9.93 -1.62
N GLU A 48 19.84 -10.39 -0.37
CA GLU A 48 19.82 -11.81 -0.04
C GLU A 48 18.51 -12.36 -0.59
N GLN A 49 18.62 -13.08 -1.71
CA GLN A 49 17.51 -13.73 -2.38
C GLN A 49 16.77 -14.65 -1.39
N ILE A 50 15.53 -14.28 -1.03
CA ILE A 50 14.73 -15.02 -0.05
C ILE A 50 14.35 -16.37 -0.67
N THR A 51 14.68 -17.46 0.01
CA THR A 51 14.30 -18.80 -0.46
C THR A 51 12.88 -19.13 -0.01
N ILE A 52 11.95 -19.29 -0.95
CA ILE A 52 10.54 -19.60 -0.67
C ILE A 52 10.31 -21.10 -0.90
N LYS A 53 9.83 -21.80 0.12
CA LYS A 53 9.45 -23.22 0.11
C LYS A 53 8.06 -23.41 0.69
N LEU A 54 7.09 -22.68 0.15
CA LEU A 54 5.72 -22.81 0.60
C LEU A 54 5.08 -24.09 0.06
N SER A 55 4.34 -24.79 0.92
CA SER A 55 3.53 -25.95 0.52
C SER A 55 2.34 -25.58 -0.38
N LYS A 56 1.90 -24.32 -0.33
CA LYS A 56 0.84 -23.73 -1.15
C LYS A 56 1.34 -22.44 -1.81
N PRO A 57 0.81 -22.04 -2.97
CA PRO A 57 1.10 -20.72 -3.53
C PRO A 57 0.76 -19.61 -2.53
N ILE A 58 1.59 -18.56 -2.46
CA ILE A 58 1.36 -17.45 -1.52
C ILE A 58 -0.01 -16.77 -1.74
N ALA A 59 -0.51 -16.80 -2.98
CA ALA A 59 -1.80 -16.27 -3.37
C ALA A 59 -2.98 -17.06 -2.77
N GLU A 60 -2.79 -18.33 -2.40
CA GLU A 60 -3.84 -19.20 -1.85
C GLU A 60 -3.84 -19.26 -0.32
N ILE A 61 -2.94 -18.51 0.32
CA ILE A 61 -2.86 -18.44 1.78
C ILE A 61 -4.13 -17.80 2.34
N LYS A 62 -4.69 -18.42 3.39
CA LYS A 62 -5.91 -17.96 4.07
C LYS A 62 -5.64 -17.67 5.53
N LYS A 63 -6.55 -16.89 6.13
CA LYS A 63 -6.58 -16.67 7.58
C LYS A 63 -6.52 -18.00 8.33
N GLY A 64 -5.65 -18.07 9.34
CA GLY A 64 -5.38 -19.25 10.17
C GLY A 64 -4.35 -20.22 9.60
N ASP A 65 -3.85 -20.02 8.37
CA ASP A 65 -2.69 -20.77 7.89
C ASP A 65 -1.44 -20.36 8.71
N LYS A 66 -0.52 -21.31 8.89
CA LYS A 66 0.75 -21.07 9.59
C LYS A 66 1.88 -20.95 8.57
N ILE A 67 2.64 -19.87 8.67
CA ILE A 67 3.81 -19.61 7.84
C ILE A 67 5.03 -19.63 8.74
N LYS A 68 6.09 -20.31 8.30
CA LYS A 68 7.35 -20.32 9.01
C LYS A 68 8.33 -19.38 8.32
N VAL A 69 8.67 -18.30 8.99
CA VAL A 69 9.64 -17.31 8.52
C VAL A 69 10.93 -17.49 9.31
N ASP A 70 11.95 -18.04 8.68
CA ASP A 70 13.19 -18.54 9.29
C ASP A 70 12.94 -19.49 10.49
N SER A 71 13.04 -18.97 11.70
CA SER A 71 12.81 -19.69 12.97
C SER A 71 11.51 -19.29 13.67
N LEU A 72 10.80 -18.30 13.12
CA LEU A 72 9.53 -17.81 13.62
C LEU A 72 8.38 -18.60 13.01
N THR A 73 7.42 -18.98 13.83
CA THR A 73 6.16 -19.59 13.37
C THR A 73 5.07 -18.57 13.56
N LEU A 74 4.57 -18.04 12.44
CA LEU A 74 3.60 -16.97 12.40
C LEU A 74 2.25 -17.52 11.92
N GLU A 75 1.17 -16.91 12.35
CA GLU A 75 -0.18 -17.25 11.93
C GLU A 75 -0.77 -16.12 11.08
N VAL A 76 -1.42 -16.48 9.99
CA VAL A 76 -2.03 -15.53 9.05
C VAL A 76 -3.30 -14.96 9.66
N ASP A 77 -3.33 -13.65 9.87
CA ASP A 77 -4.55 -12.98 10.29
C ASP A 77 -5.40 -12.52 9.10
N SER A 78 -4.75 -11.97 8.08
CA SER A 78 -5.43 -11.40 6.93
C SER A 78 -4.56 -11.49 5.67
N HIS A 79 -5.23 -11.54 4.51
CA HIS A 79 -4.59 -11.53 3.20
C HIS A 79 -5.46 -10.71 2.24
N TYR A 80 -4.94 -9.58 1.76
CA TYR A 80 -5.70 -8.63 0.96
C TYR A 80 -4.80 -7.85 -0.02
N VAL A 81 -5.43 -7.14 -0.96
CA VAL A 81 -4.75 -6.22 -1.88
C VAL A 81 -4.50 -4.91 -1.15
N LEU A 82 -3.24 -4.52 -0.98
CA LEU A 82 -2.85 -3.24 -0.40
C LEU A 82 -3.02 -2.10 -1.41
N ILE A 83 -2.50 -2.29 -2.62
CA ILE A 83 -2.57 -1.30 -3.71
C ILE A 83 -2.85 -2.03 -5.03
N ASP A 84 -3.82 -1.53 -5.79
CA ASP A 84 -4.10 -2.01 -7.14
C ASP A 84 -3.50 -1.02 -8.16
N HIS A 85 -2.45 -1.44 -8.86
CA HIS A 85 -1.81 -0.66 -9.94
C HIS A 85 -2.41 -0.97 -11.33
N GLY A 86 -3.52 -1.70 -11.39
CA GLY A 86 -4.19 -2.11 -12.62
C GLY A 86 -3.56 -3.36 -13.24
N SER A 87 -2.31 -3.27 -13.70
CA SER A 87 -1.60 -4.41 -14.30
C SER A 87 -0.95 -5.34 -13.28
N THR A 88 -0.57 -4.80 -12.12
CA THR A 88 -0.04 -5.58 -10.98
C THR A 88 -0.74 -5.14 -9.69
N LYS A 89 -0.80 -6.03 -8.70
CA LYS A 89 -1.39 -5.75 -7.40
C LYS A 89 -0.32 -5.97 -6.33
N GLU A 90 -0.18 -5.00 -5.45
CA GLU A 90 0.54 -5.18 -4.20
C GLU A 90 -0.36 -5.94 -3.24
N MET A 91 0.05 -7.17 -2.95
CA MET A 91 -0.60 -8.05 -1.99
C MET A 91 0.05 -7.88 -0.63
N THR A 92 -0.74 -8.04 0.41
CA THR A 92 -0.28 -7.97 1.79
C THR A 92 -0.88 -9.10 2.60
N ILE A 93 -0.01 -9.76 3.38
CA ILE A 93 -0.39 -10.79 4.34
C ILE A 93 0.02 -10.28 5.71
N GLU A 94 -0.95 -10.09 6.59
CA GLU A 94 -0.69 -9.79 7.99
C GLU A 94 -0.53 -11.08 8.77
N LEU A 95 0.51 -11.10 9.58
CA LEU A 95 0.97 -12.25 10.33
C LEU A 95 1.15 -11.83 11.78
N PHE A 96 0.76 -12.67 12.72
CA PHE A 96 1.05 -12.44 14.13
C PHE A 96 1.84 -13.61 14.71
N ASP A 97 2.74 -13.32 15.65
CA ASP A 97 3.41 -14.34 16.44
C ASP A 97 2.62 -14.60 17.73
N PRO A 98 1.95 -15.77 17.87
CA PRO A 98 1.18 -16.08 19.08
C PRO A 98 2.05 -16.21 20.35
N LYS A 99 3.38 -16.29 20.22
CA LYS A 99 4.30 -16.38 21.36
C LYS A 99 4.75 -15.02 21.87
N THR A 100 4.97 -14.08 20.96
CA THR A 100 5.55 -12.77 21.29
C THR A 100 4.58 -11.62 21.13
N ASP A 101 3.36 -11.88 20.64
CA ASP A 101 2.31 -10.89 20.39
C ASP A 101 2.81 -9.75 19.48
N LYS A 102 3.65 -10.12 18.51
CA LYS A 102 4.25 -9.20 17.54
C LYS A 102 3.60 -9.38 16.20
N ASP A 103 3.33 -8.25 15.55
CA ASP A 103 2.80 -8.20 14.21
C ASP A 103 3.91 -8.14 13.16
N TYR A 104 3.67 -8.86 12.09
CA TYR A 104 4.51 -8.99 10.92
C TYR A 104 3.65 -8.79 9.68
N GLN A 105 4.30 -8.40 8.60
CA GLN A 105 3.63 -8.16 7.34
C GLN A 105 4.49 -8.66 6.20
N ILE A 106 3.94 -9.51 5.34
CA ILE A 106 4.58 -9.88 4.07
C ILE A 106 3.90 -9.08 2.98
N ARG A 107 4.71 -8.42 2.15
CA ARG A 107 4.25 -7.73 0.94
C ARG A 107 4.87 -8.39 -0.27
N TYR A 108 4.11 -8.45 -1.35
CA TYR A 108 4.59 -8.99 -2.62
C TYR A 108 3.74 -8.46 -3.77
N PHE A 109 4.31 -8.42 -4.98
CA PHE A 109 3.55 -8.15 -6.20
C PHE A 109 2.97 -9.45 -6.76
N SER A 110 1.70 -9.43 -7.15
CA SER A 110 0.97 -10.61 -7.63
C SER A 110 1.61 -11.27 -8.86
N ASP A 111 2.29 -10.50 -9.70
CA ASP A 111 2.95 -10.96 -10.94
C ASP A 111 4.42 -11.37 -10.74
N GLN A 112 5.04 -10.97 -9.62
CA GLN A 112 6.47 -11.18 -9.35
C GLN A 112 6.74 -11.69 -7.93
N VAL A 113 5.94 -12.63 -7.45
CA VAL A 113 6.00 -13.14 -6.08
C VAL A 113 7.43 -13.44 -5.61
N GLU A 114 8.18 -14.25 -6.36
CA GLU A 114 9.50 -14.74 -5.95
C GLU A 114 10.55 -13.64 -5.77
N ASN A 115 10.43 -12.54 -6.52
CA ASN A 115 11.40 -11.44 -6.54
C ASN A 115 10.95 -10.20 -5.77
N SER A 116 9.70 -10.18 -5.31
CA SER A 116 9.10 -9.01 -4.66
C SER A 116 8.67 -9.24 -3.23
N ILE A 117 8.87 -10.45 -2.71
CA ILE A 117 8.54 -10.74 -1.32
C ILE A 117 9.44 -9.92 -0.41
N GLU A 118 8.80 -9.17 0.46
CA GLU A 118 9.43 -8.42 1.52
C GLU A 118 8.71 -8.70 2.82
N VAL A 119 9.47 -8.93 3.89
CA VAL A 119 8.94 -9.15 5.22
C VAL A 119 9.21 -7.91 6.06
N TYR A 120 8.19 -7.50 6.80
CA TYR A 120 8.23 -6.36 7.70
C TYR A 120 7.79 -6.80 9.08
N LYS A 121 8.29 -6.12 10.09
CA LYS A 121 7.92 -6.30 11.49
C LYS A 121 7.45 -4.97 12.05
N LEU A 122 6.34 -4.98 12.77
CA LEU A 122 5.85 -3.80 13.47
C LEU A 122 6.75 -3.51 14.67
N GLU A 123 7.34 -2.33 14.70
CA GLU A 123 8.09 -1.82 15.84
C GLU A 123 7.50 -0.48 16.29
N GLU A 124 6.92 -0.48 17.50
CA GLU A 124 6.19 0.63 18.11
C GLU A 124 4.97 1.09 17.31
N ILE A 125 5.19 1.83 16.23
CA ILE A 125 4.15 2.36 15.33
C ILE A 125 4.54 2.25 13.84
N VAL A 126 5.73 1.71 13.51
CA VAL A 126 6.25 1.66 12.14
C VAL A 126 6.66 0.25 11.77
N TYR A 127 6.30 -0.18 10.57
CA TYR A 127 6.80 -1.41 9.97
C TYR A 127 8.24 -1.21 9.48
N LYS A 128 9.17 -2.00 10.03
CA LYS A 128 10.57 -2.04 9.58
C LYS A 128 10.84 -3.29 8.78
N LYS A 129 11.62 -3.16 7.70
CA LYS A 129 12.05 -4.30 6.88
C LYS A 129 12.82 -5.30 7.76
N PHE A 130 12.41 -6.55 7.68
CA PHE A 130 12.95 -7.65 8.43
C PHE A 130 13.62 -8.61 7.45
N ASN A 131 14.95 -8.63 7.45
CA ASN A 131 15.72 -9.47 6.54
C ASN A 131 15.57 -10.92 6.96
N VAL A 132 15.02 -11.72 6.04
CA VAL A 132 14.75 -13.14 6.25
C VAL A 132 15.45 -13.94 5.17
N LYS A 133 15.88 -15.15 5.52
CA LYS A 133 16.57 -16.02 4.55
C LYS A 133 15.61 -17.02 3.92
N ARG A 134 14.58 -17.45 4.67
CA ARG A 134 13.68 -18.51 4.23
C ARG A 134 12.24 -18.32 4.71
N ILE A 135 11.30 -18.65 3.83
CA ILE A 135 9.87 -18.75 4.14
C ILE A 135 9.40 -20.17 3.74
N GLU A 136 8.84 -20.92 4.68
CA GLU A 136 8.36 -22.32 4.55
C GLU A 136 6.88 -22.46 4.90
#